data_AF-A0A6J1RKG7-F1
#
_entry.id   AF-A0A6J1RKG7-F1
#
_cell.length_a   1.000
_cell.length_b   1.000
_cell.length_c   1.000
_cell.angle_alpha   90.00
_cell.angle_beta   90.00
_cell.angle_gamma   90.00
#
_symmetry.space_group_name_H-M   'P 1'
#
loop_
_entity.id
_entity.type
_entity.pdbx_description
1 polymer ?
#
loop_
_entity_poly.entity_id
_entity_poly.type
_entity_poly.pdbx_seq_one_letter_code
_entity_poly.pdbx_strand_id
1 'polypeptide(L)'
;MDAQMQDMDLVDGGRLVQVVLAHPDHYTFELNEAALSEIFLHDDVKDRNVVVVSVAGAFRKSKSFLLDFFLRYMNNKYTLQNNTDSWLGAEDEPLSVFHGGEVPTGIPREY
;
A
#
# COMPACT_ATOMS: atom_id res chain seq x y z
N MET A 1 -9.03 22.38 31.78
CA MET A 1 -8.82 20.92 31.74
C MET A 1 -9.97 20.36 30.95
N ASP A 2 -9.66 19.35 30.14
CA ASP A 2 -10.55 18.45 29.41
C ASP A 2 -10.81 18.71 27.92
N ALA A 3 -10.38 17.69 27.17
CA ALA A 3 -10.75 17.29 25.81
C ALA A 3 -10.15 18.07 24.62
N GLN A 4 -8.82 18.02 24.49
CA GLN A 4 -8.16 17.91 23.19
C GLN A 4 -7.69 16.45 23.04
N MET A 5 -8.57 15.58 22.57
CA MET A 5 -8.22 14.20 22.21
C MET A 5 -9.22 13.70 21.16
N GLN A 6 -9.05 14.15 19.92
CA GLN A 6 -9.73 13.60 18.75
C GLN A 6 -8.96 13.91 17.45
N ASP A 7 -7.64 13.79 17.50
CA ASP A 7 -6.84 13.38 16.34
C ASP A 7 -6.11 12.11 16.77
N MET A 8 -6.89 11.06 17.05
CA MET A 8 -6.37 9.70 17.06
C MET A 8 -6.39 9.26 15.60
N ASP A 9 -5.40 9.80 14.90
CA ASP A 9 -4.96 9.42 13.56
C ASP A 9 -5.25 7.95 13.29
N LEU A 10 -5.95 7.68 12.18
CA LEU A 10 -6.20 6.37 11.59
C LEU A 10 -4.88 5.75 11.04
N VAL A 11 -3.82 5.73 11.86
CA VAL A 11 -2.48 5.27 11.48
C VAL A 11 -2.24 3.89 12.07
N ASP A 12 -3.14 2.97 11.73
CA ASP A 12 -2.85 1.53 11.71
C ASP A 12 -3.23 0.96 10.33
N GLY A 13 -2.83 1.69 9.29
CA GLY A 13 -3.02 1.34 7.89
C GLY A 13 -1.66 1.28 7.21
N GLY A 14 -1.35 0.14 6.57
CA GLY A 14 -0.11 -0.01 5.80
C GLY A 14 0.08 1.12 4.79
N ARG A 15 1.33 1.53 4.55
CA ARG A 15 1.68 2.61 3.61
C ARG A 15 2.23 2.07 2.30
N LEU A 16 1.95 2.77 1.20
CA LEU A 16 2.59 2.51 -0.10
C LEU A 16 4.02 3.03 -0.08
N VAL A 17 4.98 2.16 -0.40
CA VAL A 17 6.39 2.51 -0.46
C VAL A 17 6.90 2.33 -1.89
N GLN A 18 7.39 3.41 -2.48
CA GLN A 18 8.01 3.35 -3.80
C GLN A 18 9.43 2.78 -3.69
N VAL A 19 9.60 1.56 -4.21
CA VAL A 19 10.88 0.85 -4.16
C VAL A 19 11.71 1.00 -5.44
N VAL A 20 11.10 1.39 -6.56
CA VAL A 20 11.80 1.69 -7.82
C VAL A 20 11.44 3.09 -8.29
N LEU A 21 12.47 3.90 -8.50
CA LEU A 21 12.41 5.25 -9.05
C LEU A 21 12.71 5.16 -10.55
N ALA A 22 11.83 5.71 -11.38
CA ALA A 22 12.06 5.83 -12.81
C ALA A 22 12.54 7.25 -13.10
N HIS A 23 13.67 7.39 -13.78
CA HIS A 23 14.22 8.66 -14.24
C HIS A 23 13.95 8.78 -15.75
N PRO A 24 12.85 9.43 -16.17
CA PRO A 24 12.43 9.45 -17.57
C PRO A 24 13.46 10.14 -18.47
N ASP A 25 14.14 11.15 -17.93
CA ASP A 25 15.12 11.97 -18.65
C ASP A 25 16.41 11.20 -18.98
N HIS A 26 16.75 10.22 -18.15
CA HIS A 26 17.98 9.44 -18.27
C HIS A 26 17.73 7.99 -18.72
N TYR A 27 16.48 7.59 -18.99
CA TYR A 27 16.08 6.21 -19.29
C TYR A 27 16.66 5.18 -18.29
N THR A 28 16.84 5.59 -17.03
CA THR A 28 17.40 4.75 -15.98
C THR A 28 16.37 4.48 -14.90
N PHE A 29 16.58 3.38 -14.20
CA PHE A 29 15.81 3.00 -13.03
C PHE A 29 16.75 2.89 -11.85
N GLU A 30 16.32 3.41 -10.71
CA GLU A 30 17.08 3.37 -9.47
C GLU A 30 16.27 2.63 -8.41
N LEU A 31 16.96 1.75 -7.68
CA LEU A 31 16.37 1.00 -6.58
C LEU A 31 16.47 1.85 -5.31
N ASN A 32 15.35 2.08 -4.64
CA ASN A 32 15.34 2.72 -3.33
C ASN A 32 15.71 1.69 -2.24
N GLU A 33 17.01 1.42 -2.13
CA GLU A 33 17.56 0.45 -1.18
C GLU A 33 17.26 0.82 0.28
N ALA A 34 17.23 2.11 0.60
CA ALA A 34 16.92 2.59 1.94
C ALA A 34 15.48 2.20 2.36
N ALA A 35 14.51 2.43 1.48
CA ALA A 35 13.12 2.10 1.74
C ALA A 35 12.88 0.57 1.81
N LEU A 36 13.56 -0.20 0.95
CA LEU A 36 13.50 -1.67 1.00
C LEU A 36 14.13 -2.23 2.27
N SER A 37 15.26 -1.68 2.69
CA SER A 37 15.96 -2.09 3.91
C SER A 37 15.11 -1.83 5.14
N GLU A 38 14.41 -0.69 5.21
CA GLU A 38 13.49 -0.39 6.30
C GLU A 38 12.39 -1.46 6.45
N ILE A 39 11.85 -1.95 5.34
CA ILE A 39 10.77 -2.97 5.34
C ILE A 39 11.33 -4.36 5.68
N PHE A 40 12.42 -4.78 5.02
CA PHE A 40 12.92 -6.15 5.13
C PHE A 40 13.77 -6.39 6.38
N LEU A 41 14.41 -5.37 6.95
CA LEU A 41 15.25 -5.51 8.14
C LEU A 41 14.52 -5.21 9.44
N HIS A 42 13.21 -4.93 9.38
CA HIS A 42 12.40 -4.76 10.59
C HIS A 42 12.42 -6.03 11.43
N ASP A 43 12.64 -5.89 12.75
CA ASP A 43 12.88 -7.02 13.66
C ASP A 43 11.78 -8.08 13.62
N ASP A 44 10.53 -7.66 13.39
CA ASP A 44 9.39 -8.57 13.31
C ASP A 44 9.42 -9.50 12.08
N VAL A 45 10.11 -9.14 10.99
CA VAL A 45 10.06 -9.87 9.71
C VAL A 45 11.42 -10.31 9.16
N LYS A 46 12.54 -9.74 9.64
CA LYS A 46 13.89 -9.97 9.07
C LYS A 46 14.33 -11.43 8.99
N ASP A 47 13.87 -12.26 9.94
CA ASP A 47 14.23 -13.68 10.03
C ASP A 47 13.11 -14.60 9.52
N ARG A 48 12.13 -14.05 8.77
CA ARG A 48 10.99 -14.81 8.22
C ARG A 48 11.14 -15.06 6.73
N ASN A 49 10.56 -16.18 6.27
CA ASN A 49 10.42 -16.43 4.84
C ASN A 49 9.49 -15.40 4.20
N VAL A 50 9.91 -14.86 3.06
CA VAL A 50 9.17 -13.83 2.32
C VAL A 50 8.47 -14.44 1.12
N VAL A 51 7.21 -14.07 0.91
CA VAL A 51 6.45 -14.34 -0.32
C VAL A 51 6.17 -13.01 -1.01
N VAL A 52 6.60 -12.88 -2.27
CA VAL A 52 6.35 -11.68 -3.08
C VAL A 52 5.17 -11.94 -4.02
N VAL A 53 4.11 -11.17 -3.86
CA VAL A 53 2.95 -11.17 -4.76
C VAL A 53 3.04 -9.92 -5.63
N SER A 54 3.05 -10.09 -6.96
CA SER A 54 3.17 -9.00 -7.92
C SER A 54 2.04 -9.06 -8.95
N VAL A 55 1.49 -7.89 -9.28
CA VAL A 55 0.48 -7.71 -10.33
C VAL A 55 1.06 -6.79 -11.40
N ALA A 56 1.39 -7.36 -12.56
CA ALA A 56 1.94 -6.62 -13.69
C ALA A 56 1.01 -6.69 -14.91
N GLY A 57 1.01 -5.66 -15.74
CA GLY A 57 0.20 -5.62 -16.96
C GLY A 57 -0.06 -4.21 -17.48
N ALA A 58 -0.68 -4.11 -18.65
CA ALA A 58 -0.95 -2.86 -19.34
C ALA A 58 -1.59 -1.80 -18.43
N PHE A 59 -1.21 -0.53 -18.61
CA PHE A 59 -1.68 0.59 -17.79
C PHE A 59 -3.17 0.85 -18.02
N ARG A 60 -3.99 0.11 -17.28
CA ARG A 60 -5.41 0.32 -17.08
C ARG A 60 -5.64 0.31 -15.57
N LYS A 61 -6.62 1.10 -15.09
CA LYS A 61 -6.90 1.40 -13.67
C LYS A 61 -7.21 0.18 -12.77
N SER A 62 -7.07 -1.04 -13.27
CA SER A 62 -7.48 -2.28 -12.60
C SER A 62 -6.42 -2.93 -11.71
N LYS A 63 -5.14 -2.55 -11.81
CA LYS A 63 -4.07 -3.21 -11.03
C LYS A 63 -4.12 -2.85 -9.55
N SER A 64 -4.22 -1.56 -9.23
CA SER A 64 -4.39 -1.10 -7.85
C SER A 64 -5.66 -1.68 -7.22
N PHE A 65 -6.75 -1.72 -7.99
CA PHE A 65 -8.01 -2.33 -7.59
C PHE A 65 -7.88 -3.81 -7.18
N LEU A 66 -7.09 -4.61 -7.90
CA LEU A 66 -6.85 -6.00 -7.50
C LEU A 66 -6.04 -6.10 -6.20
N LEU A 67 -5.03 -5.24 -6.03
CA LEU A 67 -4.22 -5.20 -4.81
C LEU A 67 -5.08 -4.79 -3.59
N ASP A 68 -6.07 -3.91 -3.77
CA ASP A 68 -7.00 -3.51 -2.71
C ASP A 68 -7.72 -4.75 -2.11
N PHE A 69 -8.13 -5.72 -2.95
CA PHE A 69 -8.74 -6.96 -2.46
C PHE A 69 -7.77 -7.81 -1.65
N PHE A 70 -6.51 -7.92 -2.06
CA PHE A 70 -5.52 -8.68 -1.30
C PHE A 70 -5.26 -8.07 0.06
N LEU A 71 -5.18 -6.74 0.16
CA LEU A 71 -5.08 -6.07 1.45
C LEU A 71 -6.31 -6.30 2.31
N ARG A 72 -7.51 -6.17 1.75
CA ARG A 72 -8.75 -6.39 2.50
C ARG A 72 -8.80 -7.81 3.08
N TYR A 73 -8.42 -8.80 2.28
CA TYR A 73 -8.30 -10.19 2.75
C TYR A 73 -7.28 -10.33 3.89
N MET A 74 -6.06 -9.81 3.71
CA MET A 74 -5.01 -9.92 4.72
C MET A 74 -5.37 -9.18 6.01
N ASN A 75 -5.96 -7.99 5.91
CA ASN A 75 -6.38 -7.19 7.06
C ASN A 75 -7.50 -7.89 7.84
N ASN A 76 -8.51 -8.43 7.14
CA ASN A 76 -9.59 -9.18 7.77
C ASN A 76 -9.06 -10.41 8.52
N LYS A 77 -8.19 -11.20 7.88
CA LYS A 77 -7.69 -12.46 8.43
C LYS A 77 -6.65 -12.29 9.53
N TYR A 78 -5.70 -11.35 9.38
CA TYR A 78 -4.53 -11.27 10.24
C TYR A 78 -4.56 -10.10 11.22
N THR A 79 -5.13 -8.96 10.84
CA THR A 79 -5.20 -7.78 11.73
C THR A 79 -6.45 -7.84 12.60
N LEU A 80 -7.63 -7.99 11.97
CA LEU A 80 -8.90 -8.08 12.68
C LEU A 80 -9.13 -9.47 13.30
N GLN A 81 -8.33 -10.47 12.90
CA GLN A 81 -8.47 -11.88 13.30
C GLN A 81 -9.89 -12.44 13.09
N ASN A 82 -10.59 -11.89 12.11
CA ASN A 82 -11.92 -12.35 11.73
C ASN A 82 -11.77 -13.58 10.84
N ASN A 83 -11.99 -14.75 11.42
CA ASN A 83 -11.87 -16.02 10.71
C ASN A 83 -13.14 -16.38 9.91
N THR A 84 -13.90 -15.36 9.51
CA THR A 84 -15.15 -15.52 8.75
C THR A 84 -14.84 -15.50 7.26
N ASP A 85 -15.61 -16.25 6.47
CA ASP A 85 -15.46 -16.25 5.01
C ASP A 85 -15.93 -14.93 4.36
N SER A 86 -16.48 -14.01 5.16
CA SER A 86 -17.01 -12.71 4.73
C SER A 86 -15.96 -11.60 4.67
N TRP A 87 -14.72 -11.93 4.29
CA TRP A 87 -13.61 -10.96 4.22
C TRP A 87 -13.83 -9.86 3.17
N LEU A 88 -14.63 -10.16 2.14
CA LEU A 88 -15.00 -9.21 1.09
C LEU A 88 -15.93 -8.09 1.60
N GLY A 89 -16.45 -8.23 2.83
CA GLY A 89 -17.41 -7.33 3.47
C GLY A 89 -18.75 -7.26 2.76
N ALA A 90 -19.55 -6.26 3.13
CA ALA A 90 -20.90 -6.08 2.59
C ALA A 90 -20.85 -5.49 1.16
N GLU A 91 -21.88 -5.74 0.35
CA GLU A 91 -21.94 -5.29 -1.05
C GLU A 91 -21.92 -3.76 -1.21
N ASP A 92 -22.33 -3.05 -0.15
CA ASP A 92 -22.38 -1.60 -0.05
C ASP A 92 -21.12 -0.98 0.59
N GLU A 93 -20.19 -1.80 1.08
CA GLU A 93 -18.97 -1.33 1.70
C GLU A 93 -17.91 -0.94 0.65
N PRO A 94 -17.53 0.34 0.54
CA PRO A 94 -16.58 0.79 -0.46
C PRO A 94 -15.20 0.19 -0.19
N LEU A 95 -14.49 -0.17 -1.25
CA LEU A 95 -13.08 -0.52 -1.13
C LEU A 95 -12.29 0.74 -0.77
N SER A 96 -11.43 0.64 0.25
CA SER A 96 -10.41 1.65 0.51
C SER A 96 -9.42 1.62 -0.66
N VAL A 97 -9.72 2.36 -1.72
CA VAL A 97 -8.86 2.42 -2.90
C VAL A 97 -7.52 3.00 -2.47
N PHE A 98 -6.42 2.33 -2.83
CA PHE A 98 -5.08 2.88 -2.71
C PHE A 98 -4.96 4.24 -3.39
N HIS A 99 -5.05 5.32 -2.62
CA HIS A 99 -4.62 6.64 -3.06
C HIS A 99 -3.16 6.75 -2.63
N GLY A 100 -2.24 6.50 -3.56
CA GLY A 100 -0.87 6.96 -3.36
C GLY A 100 -0.96 8.46 -3.12
N GLY A 101 -0.58 8.91 -1.92
CA GLY A 101 -0.42 10.33 -1.64
C GLY A 101 0.36 10.96 -2.79
N GLU A 102 -0.08 12.13 -3.23
CA GLU A 102 0.39 12.81 -4.43
C GLU A 102 1.90 12.60 -4.62
N VAL A 103 2.26 11.81 -5.62
CA VAL A 103 3.61 11.84 -6.14
C VAL A 103 3.77 13.25 -6.70
N PRO A 104 4.76 14.05 -6.26
CA PRO A 104 5.08 15.30 -6.90
C PRO A 104 5.68 14.97 -8.27
N THR A 105 4.84 14.57 -9.22
CA THR A 105 5.22 14.54 -10.62
C THR A 105 5.32 16.00 -11.02
N GLY A 106 6.52 16.54 -11.04
CA GLY A 106 6.84 17.84 -11.63
C GLY A 106 6.59 17.90 -13.14
N ILE A 107 5.68 17.07 -13.66
CA ILE A 107 5.19 17.13 -15.01
C ILE A 107 3.89 17.93 -14.97
N PRO A 108 3.84 19.14 -15.55
CA PRO A 108 2.61 19.89 -15.65
C PRO A 108 1.58 19.09 -16.42
N ARG A 109 0.37 18.98 -15.84
CA ARG A 109 -0.81 18.48 -16.53
C ARG A 109 -1.25 19.57 -17.53
N GLU A 110 -0.76 19.50 -18.76
CA GLU A 110 -1.42 20.24 -19.85
C GLU A 110 -2.72 19.50 -20.22
N TYR A 111 -3.81 20.26 -20.31
CA TYR A 111 -5.12 19.83 -20.81
C TYR A 111 -5.13 19.79 -22.33
#